data_AF-A0A927GPR5-F1
#
_entry.id   AF-A0A927GPR5-F1
#
_cell.length_a   1.000
_cell.length_b   1.000
_cell.length_c   1.000
_cell.angle_alpha   90.00
_cell.angle_beta   90.00
_cell.angle_gamma   90.00
#
_symmetry.space_group_name_H-M   'P 1'
#
loop_
_entity.id
_entity.type
_entity.pdbx_description
1 polymer ?
#
loop_
_entity_poly.entity_id
_entity_poly.type
_entity_poly.pdbx_seq_one_letter_code
_entity_poly.pdbx_strand_id
1 'polypeptide(L)'
;MPRHAYLPFGAGHRVCIGNHHALLNGHIALVTLAQRVRLSSVPGASPVMEPMVTLRPRGSLPMRVDRRTTPAAPDSPPPARESPAPGETPATCPYGGGS
;
A
#
# COMPACT_ATOMS: atom_id res chain seq x y z
N MET A 1 -5.02 -17.09 4.85
CA MET A 1 -3.57 -17.37 4.83
C MET A 1 -3.19 -18.04 6.16
N PRO A 2 -2.33 -19.06 6.15
CA PRO A 2 -1.90 -19.69 7.40
C PRO A 2 -1.03 -18.71 8.23
N ARG A 3 -1.07 -18.86 9.56
CA ARG A 3 -0.21 -18.06 10.46
C ARG A 3 1.25 -18.26 10.04
N HIS A 4 2.00 -17.17 9.89
CA HIS A 4 3.41 -17.13 9.44
C HIS A 4 3.68 -17.34 7.94
N ALA A 5 2.68 -17.30 7.06
CA ALA A 5 2.91 -17.31 5.61
C ALA A 5 3.58 -16.04 5.05
N TYR A 6 3.61 -14.94 5.82
CA TYR A 6 4.11 -13.66 5.37
C TYR A 6 4.90 -12.97 6.49
N LEU A 7 6.23 -12.93 6.34
CA LEU A 7 7.17 -12.42 7.34
C LEU A 7 8.21 -11.46 6.71
N PRO A 8 7.78 -10.35 6.07
CA PRO A 8 8.68 -9.46 5.32
C PRO A 8 9.74 -8.78 6.20
N PHE A 9 9.52 -8.74 7.51
CA PHE A 9 10.38 -8.11 8.51
C PHE A 9 10.78 -9.08 9.63
N GLY A 10 10.61 -10.39 9.41
CA GLY A 10 10.82 -11.43 10.43
C GLY A 10 9.69 -11.53 11.46
N ALA A 11 9.93 -12.30 12.52
CA ALA A 11 9.00 -12.54 13.64
C ALA A 11 9.74 -12.72 14.97
N GLY A 12 9.01 -12.62 16.08
CA GLY A 12 9.52 -12.87 17.43
C GLY A 12 10.57 -11.85 17.90
N HIS A 13 11.48 -12.28 18.77
CA HIS A 13 12.50 -11.42 19.41
C HIS A 13 13.52 -10.80 18.46
N ARG A 14 13.57 -11.24 17.20
CA ARG A 14 14.48 -10.72 16.17
C ARG A 14 13.72 -10.05 15.01
N VAL A 15 12.47 -9.63 15.24
CA VAL A 15 11.73 -8.80 14.28
C VAL A 15 12.49 -7.51 13.98
N CYS A 16 12.44 -7.04 12.74
CA CYS A 16 13.09 -5.80 12.34
C CYS A 16 12.59 -4.62 13.19
N ILE A 17 13.51 -3.98 13.91
CA ILE A 17 13.23 -2.75 14.67
C ILE A 17 12.70 -1.62 13.79
N GLY A 18 13.05 -1.63 12.50
CA GLY A 18 12.61 -0.68 11.49
C GLY A 18 11.29 -1.03 10.81
N ASN A 19 10.55 -2.07 11.23
CA ASN A 19 9.32 -2.52 10.56
C ASN A 19 8.32 -1.38 10.30
N HIS A 20 7.95 -0.63 11.34
CA HIS A 20 6.98 0.46 11.21
C HIS A 20 7.51 1.60 10.32
N HIS A 21 8.80 1.94 10.46
CA HIS A 21 9.44 2.95 9.64
C HIS A 21 9.48 2.57 8.14
N ALA A 22 9.83 1.32 7.84
CA ALA A 22 9.87 0.79 6.48
C ALA A 22 8.48 0.81 5.83
N LEU A 23 7.45 0.40 6.57
CA LEU A 23 6.07 0.48 6.10
C LEU A 23 5.64 1.92 5.86
N LEU A 24 5.86 2.83 6.82
CA LEU A 24 5.48 4.24 6.68
C LEU A 24 6.11 4.89 5.44
N ASN A 25 7.43 4.78 5.30
CA ASN A 25 8.15 5.34 4.16
C ASN A 25 7.74 4.67 2.85
N GLY A 26 7.51 3.36 2.86
CA GLY A 26 7.01 2.62 1.70
C GLY A 26 5.66 3.16 1.22
N HIS A 27 4.72 3.41 2.14
CA HIS A 27 3.43 4.02 1.80
C HIS A 27 3.59 5.44 1.27
N ILE A 28 4.38 6.28 1.93
CA ILE A 28 4.61 7.67 1.50
C ILE A 28 5.21 7.71 0.09
N ALA A 29 6.25 6.92 -0.17
CA ALA A 29 6.90 6.83 -1.47
C ALA A 29 5.91 6.33 -2.53
N LEU A 30 5.16 5.26 -2.24
CA LEU A 30 4.20 4.66 -3.16
C LEU A 30 3.09 5.65 -3.53
N VAL A 31 2.46 6.30 -2.53
CA VAL A 31 1.36 7.25 -2.77
C VAL A 31 1.86 8.48 -3.51
N THR A 32 3.03 9.01 -3.16
CA THR A 32 3.62 10.18 -3.83
C THR A 32 3.87 9.89 -5.30
N LEU A 33 4.42 8.72 -5.62
CA LEU A 33 4.63 8.29 -7.01
C LEU A 33 3.29 8.07 -7.72
N ALA A 34 2.37 7.33 -7.09
CA ALA A 34 1.08 6.98 -7.68
C ALA A 34 0.16 8.19 -7.94
N GLN A 35 0.32 9.28 -7.20
CA GLN A 35 -0.43 10.54 -7.45
C GLN A 35 0.15 11.34 -8.62
N ARG A 36 1.47 11.30 -8.82
CA ARG A 36 2.17 12.22 -9.73
C ARG A 36 2.57 11.60 -11.06
N VAL A 37 2.86 10.30 -11.10
CA VAL A 37 3.40 9.63 -12.28
C VAL A 37 2.79 8.26 -12.52
N ARG A 38 2.73 7.87 -13.80
CA ARG A 38 2.41 6.53 -14.27
C ARG A 38 3.70 5.88 -14.71
N LEU A 39 4.03 4.75 -14.10
CA LEU A 39 5.21 3.95 -14.45
C LEU A 39 4.77 2.79 -15.36
N SER A 40 5.46 2.57 -16.47
CA SER A 40 5.23 1.42 -17.35
C SER A 40 6.55 0.76 -17.77
N SER A 41 6.52 -0.54 -18.02
CA SER A 41 7.68 -1.32 -18.44
C SER A 41 8.16 -0.88 -19.83
N VAL A 42 9.48 -0.79 -20.01
CA VAL A 42 10.06 -0.62 -21.35
C VAL A 42 9.98 -1.97 -22.09
N PRO A 43 9.44 -2.01 -23.34
CA PRO A 43 9.41 -3.24 -24.12
C PRO A 43 10.80 -3.87 -24.24
N GLY A 44 10.90 -5.18 -24.00
CA GLY A 44 12.16 -5.92 -24.03
C GLY A 44 13.03 -5.77 -22.76
N ALA A 45 12.68 -4.89 -21.83
CA ALA A 45 13.34 -4.81 -20.53
C ALA A 45 12.69 -5.79 -19.55
N SER A 46 13.38 -6.88 -19.23
CA SER A 46 13.00 -7.81 -18.16
C SER A 46 14.06 -7.78 -17.06
N PRO A 47 13.68 -7.54 -15.78
CA PRO A 47 14.64 -7.57 -14.69
C PRO A 47 15.19 -8.98 -14.49
N VAL A 48 16.52 -9.08 -14.40
CA VAL A 48 17.20 -10.29 -13.94
C VAL A 48 17.46 -10.13 -12.45
N MET A 49 17.03 -11.08 -11.63
CA MET A 49 17.24 -11.01 -10.18
C MET A 49 18.68 -11.38 -9.82
N GLU A 50 19.29 -10.60 -8.95
CA GLU A 50 20.63 -10.81 -8.41
C GLU A 50 20.56 -10.97 -6.88
N PRO A 51 20.93 -12.15 -6.34
CA PRO A 51 20.97 -12.37 -4.90
C PRO A 51 22.24 -11.76 -4.31
N MET A 52 22.09 -10.78 -3.43
CA MET A 52 23.15 -10.25 -2.55
C MET A 52 22.69 -10.38 -1.09
N VAL A 53 23.13 -9.47 -0.20
CA VAL A 53 22.53 -9.32 1.14
C VAL A 53 21.01 -9.10 1.04
N THR A 54 20.55 -8.45 -0.02
CA THR A 54 19.13 -8.36 -0.41
C THR A 54 18.94 -8.83 -1.85
N LEU A 55 17.73 -9.29 -2.18
CA LEU A 55 17.34 -9.57 -3.56
C LEU A 55 17.11 -8.24 -4.29
N ARG A 56 17.78 -8.04 -5.43
CA ARG A 56 17.63 -6.83 -6.24
C ARG A 56 17.66 -7.14 -7.75
N PRO A 57 17.18 -6.23 -8.61
CA PRO A 57 17.45 -6.31 -10.03
C PRO A 57 18.96 -6.15 -10.30
N ARG A 58 19.50 -6.91 -11.26
CA ARG A 58 20.86 -6.75 -11.77
C ARG A 58 20.93 -5.46 -12.58
N GLY A 59 21.81 -4.54 -12.19
CA GLY A 59 21.98 -3.25 -12.88
C GLY A 59 20.81 -2.30 -12.63
N SER A 60 20.23 -1.76 -13.71
CA SER A 60 19.12 -0.80 -13.65
C SER A 60 17.77 -1.46 -13.95
N LEU A 61 16.68 -0.80 -13.51
CA LEU A 61 15.31 -1.16 -13.85
C LEU A 61 14.70 -0.03 -14.70
N PRO A 62 14.91 -0.02 -16.02
CA PRO A 62 14.41 1.05 -16.88
C PRO A 62 12.88 1.02 -16.95
N MET A 63 12.26 2.18 -16.74
CA MET A 63 10.80 2.37 -16.76
C MET A 63 10.47 3.62 -17.58
N ARG A 64 9.34 3.60 -18.29
CA ARG A 64 8.73 4.81 -18.85
C ARG A 64 7.97 5.53 -17.75
N VAL A 65 8.10 6.86 -17.71
CA VAL A 65 7.51 7.72 -16.68
C VAL A 65 6.67 8.80 -17.35
N ASP A 66 5.36 8.71 -17.20
CA ASP A 66 4.42 9.72 -17.67
C ASP A 66 3.86 10.50 -16.49
N ARG A 67 3.69 11.82 -16.61
CA ARG A 67 2.99 12.58 -15.58
C ARG A 67 1.52 12.15 -15.52
N ARG A 68 1.00 11.97 -14.30
CA ARG A 68 -0.43 11.76 -14.11
C ARG A 68 -1.13 13.11 -14.10
N THR A 69 -2.11 13.24 -14.98
CA THR A 69 -3.15 14.24 -14.81
C THR A 69 -4.04 13.77 -13.68
N THR A 70 -4.22 14.59 -12.65
CA THR A 70 -5.30 14.36 -11.68
C THR A 70 -6.61 14.34 -12.47
N PRO A 71 -7.37 13.24 -12.46
CA PRO A 71 -8.71 13.27 -13.03
C PRO A 71 -9.46 14.41 -12.36
N ALA A 72 -10.17 15.24 -13.14
CA ALA A 72 -11.13 16.17 -12.56
C ALA A 72 -12.01 15.38 -11.61
N ALA A 73 -12.26 15.93 -10.42
CA ALA A 73 -13.09 15.27 -9.42
C ALA A 73 -14.39 14.80 -10.10
N PRO A 74 -14.84 13.56 -9.86
CA PRO A 74 -16.13 13.14 -10.41
C PRO A 74 -17.19 14.16 -9.98
N ASP A 75 -17.97 14.67 -10.94
CA ASP A 75 -19.03 15.67 -10.68
C ASP A 75 -20.11 15.15 -9.72
N SER A 76 -20.11 13.84 -9.45
CA SER A 76 -20.94 13.21 -8.44
C SER A 76 -20.14 13.03 -7.14
N PRO A 77 -20.61 13.56 -6.00
CA PRO A 77 -19.99 13.26 -4.72
C PRO A 77 -19.97 11.74 -4.51
N PRO A 78 -18.92 11.18 -3.86
CA PRO A 78 -18.96 9.80 -3.42
C PRO A 78 -20.24 9.60 -2.58
N PRO A 79 -20.93 8.45 -2.69
CA PRO A 79 -22.12 8.21 -1.88
C PRO A 79 -21.75 8.47 -0.42
N ALA A 80 -22.50 9.36 0.23
CA ALA A 80 -22.33 9.63 1.64
C ALA A 80 -22.31 8.27 2.34
N ARG A 81 -21.38 8.08 3.28
CA ARG A 81 -21.57 7.02 4.28
C ARG A 81 -22.87 7.36 4.96
N GLU A 82 -23.93 6.65 4.60
CA GLU A 82 -25.26 6.89 5.12
C GLU A 82 -25.18 6.65 6.63
N SER A 83 -25.31 7.73 7.39
CA SER A 83 -25.49 7.63 8.83
C SER A 83 -26.87 7.02 9.05
N PRO A 84 -27.03 6.04 9.95
CA PRO A 84 -28.33 5.45 10.24
C PRO A 84 -29.36 6.54 10.53
N ALA A 85 -30.59 6.35 10.04
CA ALA A 85 -31.68 7.30 10.22
C ALA A 85 -31.94 7.56 11.72
N PRO A 86 -32.35 8.77 12.12
CA PRO A 86 -32.72 9.04 13.51
C PRO A 86 -33.90 8.15 13.91
N GLY A 87 -33.61 7.09 14.68
CA GLY A 87 -34.56 6.05 15.08
C GLY A 87 -34.07 4.62 14.82
N GLU A 88 -33.05 4.43 13.99
CA GLU A 88 -32.40 3.14 13.80
C GLU A 88 -31.33 2.97 14.87
N THR A 89 -31.53 2.02 15.80
CA THR A 89 -30.52 1.70 16.80
C THR A 89 -29.30 1.16 16.05
N PRO A 90 -28.13 1.80 16.07
CA PRO A 90 -26.95 1.24 15.43
C PRO A 90 -26.71 -0.14 16.04
N ALA A 91 -26.58 -1.16 15.18
CA ALA A 91 -26.24 -2.51 15.60
C ALA A 91 -25.11 -2.41 16.62
N THR A 92 -25.40 -2.87 17.84
CA THR A 92 -24.50 -2.75 18.98
C THR A 92 -23.13 -3.24 18.55
N CYS A 93 -22.14 -2.34 18.57
CA CYS A 93 -20.79 -2.68 18.17
C CYS A 93 -20.34 -3.88 19.02
N PRO A 94 -20.02 -5.05 18.44
CA PRO A 94 -19.73 -6.26 19.21
C PRO A 94 -18.46 -6.15 20.07
N TYR A 95 -17.75 -5.03 19.96
CA TYR A 95 -16.57 -4.66 20.75
C TYR A 95 -16.82 -3.54 21.78
N GLY A 96 -18.05 -3.06 21.95
CA GLY A 96 -18.45 -2.08 22.98
C GLY A 96 -18.56 -2.69 24.38
N GLY A 97 -17.68 -3.63 24.72
CA GLY A 97 -17.59 -4.22 26.06
C GLY A 97 -17.03 -3.19 27.05
N GLY A 98 -17.82 -2.90 28.08
CA GLY A 98 -17.56 -1.84 29.04
C GLY A 98 -16.39 -2.06 29.98
N SER A 99 -15.89 -0.93 30.48
CA SER A 99 -15.59 -0.68 31.89
C SER A 99 -15.80 0.81 32.13
#